data_AF-A0A524EMI7-F1
#
_entry.id   AF-A0A524EMI7-F1
#
_cell.length_a   1.000
_cell.length_b   1.000
_cell.length_c   1.000
_cell.angle_alpha   90.00
_cell.angle_beta   90.00
_cell.angle_gamma   90.00
#
_symmetry.space_group_name_H-M   'P 1'
#
loop_
_entity.id
_entity.type
_entity.pdbx_description
1 polymer ?
#
loop_
_entity_poly.entity_id
_entity_poly.type
_entity_poly.pdbx_seq_one_letter_code
_entity_poly.pdbx_strand_id
1 'polypeptide(L)'
;MSSSCFMTVLKEYQEGKTTFLSADVDHYSSKKGQPTSDMPVFYNPRMRINRDLSVLVLDTYCKTNQVDLICEPLTGSGIRSLRYLNEVKGDFHSVMFDTNSEAVEIAERNVASNGFDERAQVILGDARILLLTESRGKRFDFIDIDPFGNPNPFLNAAIQGINPRRGLIGITATDMPALCGVYPRVALRKYGGISIRAPFVHELALRLVIGSAFSVAGMNDFSISPILSLSTDHYIRVWIETKASKSEGNQDSERIGLVRYCRHCMAWDVIPLLALKRASEFRHIRSGCPDKVEVAGPMWIGSIQDPEFVTQTAETMEEHKNSISRRTKLMLNLITQESSIQEFYLDIHQMCDIYSWPPPKQDDVIKSLEERGYKCVRSHFKPTAIRTNATVKEVVKVIKSILGER
;
A
#
# COMPACT_ATOMS: atom_id res chain seq x y z
N MET A 1 -6.00 -0.03 -46.20
CA MET A 1 -6.30 -1.48 -46.19
C MET A 1 -5.19 -2.21 -45.46
N SER A 2 -5.40 -2.46 -44.17
CA SER A 2 -4.93 -3.64 -43.43
C SER A 2 -5.57 -3.56 -42.04
N SER A 3 -6.86 -3.88 -41.98
CA SER A 3 -7.55 -4.09 -40.72
C SER A 3 -6.89 -5.30 -40.05
N SER A 4 -5.97 -5.08 -39.11
CA SER A 4 -5.52 -6.14 -38.22
C SER A 4 -6.68 -6.47 -37.31
N CYS A 5 -7.39 -7.54 -37.66
CA CYS A 5 -8.44 -8.14 -36.85
C CYS A 5 -7.79 -8.56 -35.51
N PHE A 6 -7.97 -7.77 -34.46
CA PHE A 6 -7.51 -8.13 -33.13
C PHE A 6 -8.28 -9.37 -32.66
N MET A 7 -7.55 -10.47 -32.47
CA MET A 7 -8.03 -11.79 -32.00
C MET A 7 -8.23 -11.84 -30.48
N THR A 8 -8.30 -10.69 -29.79
CA THR A 8 -8.51 -10.66 -28.35
C THR A 8 -9.97 -10.86 -28.03
N VAL A 9 -10.25 -11.89 -27.24
CA VAL A 9 -11.59 -12.14 -26.71
C VAL A 9 -11.85 -11.10 -25.63
N LEU A 10 -12.70 -10.12 -25.94
CA LEU A 10 -13.08 -9.05 -25.01
C LEU A 10 -14.35 -9.41 -24.24
N LYS A 11 -14.45 -8.88 -23.04
CA LYS A 11 -15.64 -8.94 -22.19
C LYS A 11 -15.88 -7.57 -21.57
N GLU A 12 -17.14 -7.20 -21.45
CA GLU A 12 -17.55 -6.01 -20.71
C GLU A 12 -17.63 -6.34 -19.22
N TYR A 13 -17.11 -5.43 -18.40
CA TYR A 13 -17.14 -5.51 -16.95
C TYR A 13 -17.74 -4.25 -16.37
N GLN A 14 -18.31 -4.39 -15.18
CA GLN A 14 -18.72 -3.25 -14.37
C GLN A 14 -17.96 -3.28 -13.05
N GLU A 15 -17.26 -2.19 -12.75
CA GLU A 15 -16.58 -1.98 -11.46
C GLU A 15 -16.93 -0.61 -10.89
N GLY A 16 -17.45 -0.59 -9.66
CA GLY A 16 -18.01 0.63 -9.08
C GLY A 16 -19.21 1.10 -9.89
N LYS A 17 -19.15 2.33 -10.39
CA LYS A 17 -20.15 2.89 -11.31
C LYS A 17 -19.73 2.81 -12.78
N THR A 18 -18.56 2.23 -13.05
CA THR A 18 -17.86 2.35 -14.32
C THR A 18 -17.96 1.05 -15.12
N THR A 19 -18.39 1.17 -16.37
CA THR A 19 -18.45 0.06 -17.33
C THR A 19 -17.30 0.19 -18.32
N PHE A 20 -16.64 -0.92 -18.64
CA PHE A 20 -15.44 -0.92 -19.48
C PHE A 20 -15.20 -2.28 -20.14
N LEU A 21 -14.49 -2.27 -21.24
CA LEU A 21 -13.99 -3.45 -21.94
C LEU A 21 -12.60 -3.83 -21.44
N SER A 22 -12.34 -5.13 -21.32
CA SER A 22 -11.00 -5.68 -21.14
C SER A 22 -10.94 -7.08 -21.74
N ALA A 23 -9.75 -7.69 -21.79
CA ALA A 23 -9.62 -9.09 -22.16
C ALA A 23 -10.46 -9.97 -21.22
N ASP A 24 -11.08 -11.01 -21.76
CA ASP A 24 -11.91 -11.92 -21.00
C ASP A 24 -11.06 -12.71 -19.98
N VAL A 25 -11.17 -12.32 -18.72
CA VAL A 25 -10.43 -12.86 -17.59
C VAL A 25 -10.68 -14.37 -17.49
N ASP A 26 -11.91 -14.82 -17.71
CA ASP A 26 -12.27 -16.23 -17.60
C ASP A 26 -11.64 -17.04 -18.74
N HIS A 27 -11.63 -16.48 -19.95
CA HIS A 27 -10.98 -17.08 -21.12
C HIS A 27 -9.46 -17.23 -20.90
N TYR A 28 -8.78 -16.14 -20.54
CA TYR A 28 -7.31 -16.10 -20.46
C TYR A 28 -6.71 -16.64 -19.15
N SER A 29 -7.50 -16.70 -18.07
CA SER A 29 -7.01 -17.21 -16.76
C SER A 29 -7.34 -18.68 -16.50
N SER A 30 -8.13 -19.32 -17.37
CA SER A 30 -8.64 -20.70 -17.23
C SER A 30 -7.58 -21.74 -16.84
N LYS A 31 -6.36 -21.64 -17.38
CA LYS A 31 -5.25 -22.57 -17.09
C LYS A 31 -4.44 -22.23 -15.83
N LYS A 32 -4.40 -20.96 -15.43
CA LYS A 32 -3.53 -20.46 -14.34
C LYS A 32 -4.28 -20.13 -13.04
N GLY A 33 -5.62 -20.11 -13.08
CA GLY A 33 -6.48 -19.81 -11.92
C GLY A 33 -6.43 -18.34 -11.45
N GLN A 34 -5.66 -17.48 -12.12
CA GLN A 34 -5.57 -16.04 -11.87
C GLN A 34 -5.06 -15.27 -13.10
N PRO A 35 -5.45 -13.99 -13.26
CA PRO A 35 -4.90 -13.09 -14.28
C PRO A 35 -3.39 -12.93 -14.16
N THR A 36 -2.69 -12.94 -15.29
CA THR A 36 -1.23 -12.75 -15.38
C THR A 36 -0.87 -11.66 -16.38
N SER A 37 0.38 -11.16 -16.30
CA SER A 37 0.84 -10.02 -17.11
C SER A 37 0.97 -10.28 -18.61
N ASP A 38 0.80 -11.53 -19.05
CA ASP A 38 0.77 -11.95 -20.45
C ASP A 38 -0.64 -11.85 -21.07
N MET A 39 -1.64 -11.39 -20.32
CA MET A 39 -2.94 -11.07 -20.88
C MET A 39 -2.83 -9.93 -21.93
N PRO A 40 -3.57 -10.00 -23.04
CA PRO A 40 -3.52 -8.96 -24.08
C PRO A 40 -3.86 -7.56 -23.57
N VAL A 41 -4.89 -7.46 -22.73
CA VAL A 41 -5.24 -6.25 -21.97
C VAL A 41 -5.49 -6.66 -20.53
N PHE A 42 -4.73 -6.10 -19.60
CA PHE A 42 -4.78 -6.54 -18.23
C PHE A 42 -5.97 -5.96 -17.46
N TYR A 43 -6.70 -6.84 -16.79
CA TYR A 43 -7.65 -6.50 -15.75
C TYR A 43 -7.64 -7.62 -14.68
N ASN A 44 -7.58 -7.22 -13.41
CA ASN A 44 -7.67 -8.16 -12.30
C ASN A 44 -8.81 -7.77 -11.34
N PRO A 45 -9.92 -8.54 -11.30
CA PRO A 45 -11.02 -8.32 -10.37
C PRO A 45 -10.60 -8.36 -8.89
N ARG A 46 -9.53 -9.09 -8.54
CA ARG A 46 -9.03 -9.17 -7.15
C ARG A 46 -8.46 -7.85 -6.64
N MET A 47 -8.11 -6.93 -7.54
CA MET A 47 -7.61 -5.58 -7.21
C MET A 47 -8.75 -4.59 -6.90
N ARG A 48 -10.01 -5.05 -6.79
CA ARG A 48 -11.16 -4.19 -6.50
C ARG A 48 -10.98 -3.31 -5.25
N ILE A 49 -10.48 -3.88 -4.14
CA ILE A 49 -10.27 -3.12 -2.90
C ILE A 49 -9.23 -2.03 -3.09
N ASN A 50 -8.17 -2.31 -3.86
CA ASN A 50 -7.12 -1.34 -4.20
C ASN A 50 -7.75 -0.12 -4.91
N ARG A 51 -8.53 -0.36 -5.98
CA ARG A 51 -9.18 0.71 -6.75
C ARG A 51 -10.30 1.42 -5.97
N ASP A 52 -11.09 0.68 -5.20
CA ASP A 52 -12.11 1.27 -4.32
C ASP A 52 -11.48 2.25 -3.31
N LEU A 53 -10.42 1.84 -2.60
CA LEU A 53 -9.73 2.74 -1.68
C LEU A 53 -9.07 3.90 -2.41
N SER A 54 -8.56 3.72 -3.63
CA SER A 54 -7.99 4.84 -4.37
C SER A 54 -9.02 5.89 -4.75
N VAL A 55 -10.24 5.47 -5.13
CA VAL A 55 -11.36 6.40 -5.36
C VAL A 55 -11.66 7.20 -4.09
N LEU A 56 -11.77 6.52 -2.94
CA LEU A 56 -12.05 7.17 -1.66
C LEU A 56 -10.95 8.13 -1.21
N VAL A 57 -9.69 7.71 -1.35
CA VAL A 57 -8.52 8.52 -1.01
C VAL A 57 -8.44 9.76 -1.90
N LEU A 58 -8.62 9.60 -3.22
CA LEU A 58 -8.57 10.74 -4.14
C LEU A 58 -9.74 11.70 -3.88
N ASP A 59 -10.95 11.19 -3.67
CA ASP A 59 -12.12 12.02 -3.34
C ASP A 59 -11.96 12.79 -2.03
N THR A 60 -11.39 12.14 -1.01
CA THR A 60 -11.06 12.78 0.26
C THR A 60 -9.97 13.84 0.09
N TYR A 61 -8.96 13.55 -0.73
CA TYR A 61 -7.88 14.48 -1.03
C TYR A 61 -8.39 15.74 -1.76
N CYS A 62 -9.31 15.58 -2.72
CA CYS A 62 -9.95 16.67 -3.46
C CYS A 62 -10.80 17.60 -2.58
N LYS A 63 -11.26 17.16 -1.40
CA LYS A 63 -12.02 18.03 -0.48
C LYS A 63 -11.20 19.18 0.09
N THR A 64 -9.87 19.03 0.16
CA THR A 64 -8.97 20.05 0.74
C THR A 64 -7.86 20.49 -0.21
N ASN A 65 -7.78 19.90 -1.40
CA ASN A 65 -6.75 20.18 -2.39
C ASN A 65 -7.36 20.33 -3.77
N GLN A 66 -6.88 21.33 -4.52
CA GLN A 66 -7.15 21.42 -5.93
C GLN A 66 -6.34 20.34 -6.66
N VAL A 67 -7.03 19.47 -7.40
CA VAL A 67 -6.44 18.46 -8.27
C VAL A 67 -6.91 18.76 -9.68
N ASP A 68 -5.97 18.99 -10.59
CA ASP A 68 -6.28 19.34 -11.98
C ASP A 68 -5.75 18.30 -12.96
N LEU A 69 -4.61 17.67 -12.64
CA LEU A 69 -3.96 16.72 -13.54
C LEU A 69 -3.54 15.46 -12.79
N ILE A 70 -4.06 14.31 -13.21
CA ILE A 70 -3.72 13.01 -12.65
C ILE A 70 -3.03 12.13 -13.69
N CYS A 71 -2.24 11.16 -13.23
CA CYS A 71 -1.57 10.20 -14.10
C CYS A 71 -1.74 8.76 -13.64
N GLU A 72 -2.09 7.89 -14.58
CA GLU A 72 -1.99 6.43 -14.42
C GLU A 72 -0.89 5.91 -15.36
N PRO A 73 0.33 5.65 -14.86
CA PRO A 73 1.46 5.33 -15.73
C PRO A 73 1.43 3.91 -16.31
N LEU A 74 0.57 3.02 -15.81
CA LEU A 74 0.50 1.60 -16.17
C LEU A 74 -0.98 1.20 -16.29
N THR A 75 -1.63 1.66 -17.36
CA THR A 75 -3.10 1.77 -17.38
C THR A 75 -3.84 0.47 -17.66
N GLY A 76 -3.25 -0.47 -18.41
CA GLY A 76 -3.95 -1.70 -18.80
C GLY A 76 -5.27 -1.38 -19.51
N SER A 77 -6.41 -1.80 -18.92
CA SER A 77 -7.73 -1.47 -19.47
C SER A 77 -8.20 -0.03 -19.21
N GLY A 78 -7.47 0.75 -18.43
CA GLY A 78 -7.84 2.10 -18.03
C GLY A 78 -8.81 2.22 -16.86
N ILE A 79 -9.20 1.09 -16.26
CA ILE A 79 -10.29 1.05 -15.27
C ILE A 79 -10.04 1.96 -14.06
N ARG A 80 -8.79 2.17 -13.66
CA ARG A 80 -8.48 2.99 -12.48
C ARG A 80 -8.75 4.46 -12.76
N SER A 81 -8.19 5.03 -13.82
CA SER A 81 -8.48 6.42 -14.23
C SER A 81 -9.95 6.64 -14.60
N LEU A 82 -10.60 5.68 -15.27
CA LEU A 82 -12.03 5.79 -15.58
C LEU A 82 -12.89 5.87 -14.30
N ARG A 83 -12.55 5.08 -13.27
CA ARG A 83 -13.23 5.18 -11.97
C ARG A 83 -12.96 6.50 -11.27
N TYR A 84 -11.76 7.07 -11.39
CA TYR A 84 -11.50 8.41 -10.86
C TYR A 84 -12.39 9.46 -11.52
N LEU A 85 -12.41 9.49 -12.85
CA LEU A 85 -13.22 10.44 -13.61
C LEU A 85 -14.72 10.31 -13.35
N ASN A 86 -15.20 9.08 -13.15
CA ASN A 86 -16.64 8.79 -12.97
C ASN A 86 -17.12 8.93 -11.52
N GLU A 87 -16.27 8.60 -10.54
CA GLU A 87 -16.69 8.46 -9.14
C GLU A 87 -16.23 9.62 -8.25
N VAL A 88 -15.11 10.27 -8.54
CA VAL A 88 -14.54 11.33 -7.70
C VAL A 88 -15.11 12.70 -8.07
N LYS A 89 -15.44 13.51 -7.06
CA LYS A 89 -15.89 14.89 -7.26
C LYS A 89 -14.68 15.77 -7.62
N GLY A 90 -14.63 16.23 -8.86
CA GLY A 90 -13.61 17.17 -9.32
C GLY A 90 -13.55 17.23 -10.84
N ASP A 91 -12.95 18.30 -11.35
CA ASP A 91 -12.74 18.51 -12.79
C ASP A 91 -11.26 18.44 -13.13
N PHE A 92 -10.68 17.25 -12.93
CA PHE A 92 -9.32 16.94 -13.34
C PHE A 92 -9.27 16.21 -14.68
N HIS A 93 -8.15 16.37 -15.36
CA HIS A 93 -7.78 15.63 -16.56
C HIS A 93 -6.88 14.44 -16.21
N SER A 94 -7.11 13.29 -16.84
CA SER A 94 -6.35 12.06 -16.63
C SER A 94 -5.42 11.76 -17.80
N VAL A 95 -4.14 11.59 -17.52
CA VAL A 95 -3.14 11.15 -18.49
C VAL A 95 -2.76 9.70 -18.22
N MET A 96 -3.05 8.82 -19.17
CA MET A 96 -2.92 7.37 -19.03
C MET A 96 -1.83 6.85 -19.95
N PHE A 97 -0.93 6.01 -19.45
CA PHE A 97 0.16 5.44 -20.25
C PHE A 97 0.07 3.92 -20.32
N ASP A 98 0.41 3.37 -21.48
CA ASP A 98 0.75 1.94 -21.59
C ASP A 98 1.83 1.73 -22.66
N THR A 99 2.61 0.67 -22.51
CA THR A 99 3.59 0.25 -23.53
C THR A 99 2.97 -0.69 -24.56
N ASN A 100 1.83 -1.29 -24.24
CA ASN A 100 1.11 -2.19 -25.12
C ASN A 100 0.09 -1.43 -25.96
N SER A 101 0.28 -1.42 -27.28
CA SER A 101 -0.62 -0.75 -28.23
C SER A 101 -2.07 -1.24 -28.15
N GLU A 102 -2.29 -2.51 -27.84
CA GLU A 102 -3.64 -3.06 -27.69
C GLU A 102 -4.32 -2.57 -26.41
N ALA A 103 -3.56 -2.44 -25.31
CA ALA A 103 -4.07 -1.84 -24.07
C ALA A 103 -4.45 -0.37 -24.29
N VAL A 104 -3.62 0.38 -25.03
CA VAL A 104 -3.91 1.77 -25.41
C VAL A 104 -5.22 1.85 -26.21
N GLU A 105 -5.37 1.05 -27.27
CA GLU A 105 -6.57 1.08 -28.11
C GLU A 105 -7.84 0.74 -27.30
N ILE A 106 -7.78 -0.24 -26.39
CA ILE A 106 -8.92 -0.59 -25.54
C ILE A 106 -9.20 0.51 -24.50
N ALA A 107 -8.16 1.10 -23.89
CA ALA A 107 -8.34 2.20 -22.96
C ALA A 107 -8.95 3.45 -23.63
N GLU A 108 -8.54 3.79 -24.86
CA GLU A 108 -9.15 4.87 -25.65
C GLU A 108 -10.62 4.60 -25.95
N ARG A 109 -10.97 3.37 -26.33
CA ARG A 109 -12.38 2.98 -26.53
C ARG A 109 -13.19 3.12 -25.24
N ASN A 110 -12.62 2.74 -24.10
CA ASN A 110 -13.28 2.86 -22.80
C ASN A 110 -13.45 4.34 -22.37
N VAL A 111 -12.47 5.20 -22.67
CA VAL A 111 -12.57 6.65 -22.47
C VAL A 111 -13.74 7.21 -23.27
N ALA A 112 -13.79 6.91 -24.57
CA ALA A 112 -14.86 7.37 -25.46
C ALA A 112 -16.23 6.84 -25.04
N SER A 113 -16.34 5.55 -24.68
CA SER A 113 -17.61 4.94 -24.28
C SER A 113 -18.19 5.50 -22.99
N ASN A 114 -17.34 6.06 -22.12
CA ASN A 114 -17.76 6.72 -20.89
C ASN A 114 -17.87 8.25 -21.04
N GLY A 115 -17.63 8.81 -22.24
CA GLY A 115 -17.74 10.24 -22.54
C GLY A 115 -16.65 11.09 -21.89
N PHE A 116 -15.45 10.55 -21.73
CA PHE A 116 -14.31 11.24 -21.09
C PHE A 116 -13.28 11.79 -22.07
N ASP A 117 -13.59 11.90 -23.37
CA ASP A 117 -12.64 12.34 -24.41
C ASP A 117 -11.99 13.70 -24.12
N GLU A 118 -12.71 14.62 -23.48
CA GLU A 118 -12.19 15.95 -23.12
C GLU A 118 -11.40 15.94 -21.79
N ARG A 119 -11.56 14.88 -20.99
CA ARG A 119 -11.01 14.76 -19.63
C ARG A 119 -9.98 13.65 -19.48
N ALA A 120 -9.66 12.93 -20.55
CA ALA A 120 -8.65 11.89 -20.53
C ALA A 120 -7.88 11.81 -21.84
N GLN A 121 -6.61 11.46 -21.75
CA GLN A 121 -5.78 11.09 -22.90
C GLN A 121 -5.02 9.81 -22.58
N VAL A 122 -4.92 8.92 -23.56
CA VAL A 122 -4.13 7.68 -23.48
C VAL A 122 -2.94 7.81 -24.41
N ILE A 123 -1.74 7.50 -23.93
CA ILE A 123 -0.49 7.67 -24.68
C ILE A 123 0.27 6.36 -24.69
N LEU A 124 0.62 5.90 -25.90
CA LEU A 124 1.49 4.76 -26.12
C LEU A 124 2.95 5.13 -25.82
N GLY A 125 3.55 4.50 -24.82
CA GLY A 125 4.97 4.64 -24.55
C GLY A 125 5.40 4.18 -23.16
N ASP A 126 6.70 4.30 -22.90
CA ASP A 126 7.28 3.93 -21.62
C ASP A 126 6.95 4.97 -20.55
N ALA A 127 6.26 4.52 -19.51
CA ALA A 127 5.86 5.32 -18.37
C ALA A 127 6.98 6.17 -17.75
N ARG A 128 8.22 5.66 -17.73
CA ARG A 128 9.37 6.37 -17.13
C ARG A 128 9.73 7.61 -17.93
N ILE A 129 9.62 7.52 -19.26
CA ILE A 129 9.88 8.65 -20.16
C ILE A 129 8.67 9.59 -20.14
N LEU A 130 7.46 9.05 -20.28
CA LEU A 130 6.24 9.83 -20.38
C LEU A 130 5.94 10.64 -19.11
N LEU A 131 6.22 10.09 -17.92
CA LEU A 131 6.13 10.84 -16.66
C LEU A 131 7.00 12.11 -16.67
N LEU A 132 8.16 12.08 -17.33
CA LEU A 132 9.07 13.22 -17.42
C LEU A 132 8.71 14.19 -18.57
N THR A 133 8.16 13.69 -19.67
CA THR A 133 7.81 14.52 -20.84
C THR A 133 6.49 15.22 -20.64
N GLU A 134 5.46 14.48 -20.22
CA GLU A 134 4.10 15.00 -20.07
C GLU A 134 3.96 15.94 -18.87
N SER A 135 4.89 15.86 -17.91
CA SER A 135 4.91 16.76 -16.76
C SER A 135 5.57 18.11 -17.04
N ARG A 136 6.18 18.35 -18.22
CA ARG A 136 6.95 19.57 -18.53
C ARG A 136 6.12 20.85 -18.49
N GLY A 137 4.89 20.81 -19.01
CA GLY A 137 3.99 21.96 -19.03
C GLY A 137 3.27 22.17 -17.70
N LYS A 138 2.73 21.08 -17.14
CA LYS A 138 2.07 21.07 -15.84
C LYS A 138 2.45 19.77 -15.12
N ARG A 139 2.93 19.89 -13.88
CA ARG A 139 3.22 18.74 -13.02
C ARG A 139 1.92 18.06 -12.59
N PHE A 140 1.98 16.75 -12.36
CA PHE A 140 0.84 15.96 -11.92
C PHE A 140 0.51 16.25 -10.45
N ASP A 141 -0.76 16.39 -10.11
CA ASP A 141 -1.22 16.53 -8.73
C ASP A 141 -1.38 15.16 -8.05
N PHE A 142 -1.68 14.13 -8.85
CA PHE A 142 -1.77 12.74 -8.41
C PHE A 142 -1.14 11.78 -9.43
N ILE A 143 -0.28 10.85 -8.99
CA ILE A 143 0.28 9.77 -9.82
C ILE A 143 0.00 8.43 -9.16
N ASP A 144 -0.62 7.49 -9.88
CA ASP A 144 -0.95 6.16 -9.34
C ASP A 144 -0.13 5.03 -9.98
N ILE A 145 0.92 4.60 -9.29
CA ILE A 145 1.88 3.58 -9.73
C ILE A 145 1.39 2.19 -9.28
N ASP A 146 0.85 1.41 -10.23
CA ASP A 146 0.36 0.03 -9.98
C ASP A 146 0.93 -1.00 -10.98
N PRO A 147 2.23 -1.33 -10.90
CA PRO A 147 2.85 -2.26 -11.82
C PRO A 147 2.69 -3.72 -11.37
N PHE A 148 3.06 -4.63 -12.28
CA PHE A 148 3.42 -5.99 -11.89
C PHE A 148 4.76 -6.00 -11.15
N GLY A 149 4.73 -6.36 -9.88
CA GLY A 149 5.91 -6.57 -9.04
C GLY A 149 6.38 -5.27 -8.38
N ASN A 150 7.50 -4.74 -8.86
CA ASN A 150 8.26 -3.69 -8.18
C ASN A 150 7.92 -2.29 -8.74
N PRO A 151 7.51 -1.31 -7.90
CA PRO A 151 7.24 0.07 -8.32
C PRO A 151 8.47 0.96 -8.49
N ASN A 152 9.62 0.57 -7.93
CA ASN A 152 10.80 1.44 -7.91
C ASN A 152 11.32 1.93 -9.27
N PRO A 153 11.18 1.21 -10.41
CA PRO A 153 11.57 1.71 -11.71
C PRO A 153 10.88 3.02 -12.13
N PHE A 154 9.71 3.34 -11.56
CA PHE A 154 8.91 4.51 -11.91
C PHE A 154 9.04 5.67 -10.91
N LEU A 155 9.54 5.41 -9.70
CA LEU A 155 9.50 6.38 -8.60
C LEU A 155 10.26 7.67 -8.90
N ASN A 156 11.46 7.59 -9.49
CA ASN A 156 12.24 8.80 -9.74
C ASN A 156 11.55 9.73 -10.75
N ALA A 157 11.01 9.16 -11.83
CA ALA A 157 10.24 9.92 -12.82
C ALA A 157 8.96 10.49 -12.21
N ALA A 158 8.26 9.72 -11.36
CA ALA A 158 7.07 10.19 -10.67
C ALA A 158 7.36 11.35 -9.72
N ILE A 159 8.40 11.26 -8.90
CA ILE A 159 8.82 12.36 -7.99
C ILE A 159 9.22 13.62 -8.76
N GLN A 160 9.90 13.49 -9.91
CA GLN A 160 10.25 14.68 -10.72
C GLN A 160 9.04 15.26 -11.47
N GLY A 161 8.03 14.43 -11.75
CA GLY A 161 6.80 14.80 -12.44
C GLY A 161 5.66 15.24 -11.54
N ILE A 162 5.74 15.05 -10.22
CA ILE A 162 4.69 15.41 -9.26
C ILE A 162 4.74 16.90 -8.88
N ASN A 163 3.59 17.46 -8.50
CA ASN A 163 3.44 18.81 -8.00
C ASN A 163 4.31 19.01 -6.74
N PRO A 164 5.23 20.00 -6.75
CA PRO A 164 6.18 20.19 -5.66
C PRO A 164 5.56 20.76 -4.37
N ARG A 165 4.32 21.27 -4.40
CA ARG A 165 3.72 21.90 -3.21
C ARG A 165 3.00 20.89 -2.32
N ARG A 166 2.22 20.02 -2.95
CA ARG A 166 1.39 19.01 -2.27
C ARG A 166 0.93 17.98 -3.31
N GLY A 167 1.82 17.05 -3.63
CA GLY A 167 1.60 16.02 -4.64
C GLY A 167 1.22 14.69 -4.00
N LEU A 168 0.24 13.98 -4.55
CA LEU A 168 -0.17 12.67 -4.07
C LEU A 168 0.41 11.56 -4.95
N ILE A 169 1.01 10.53 -4.33
CA ILE A 169 1.47 9.34 -5.06
C ILE A 169 0.84 8.09 -4.46
N GLY A 170 0.14 7.32 -5.28
CA GLY A 170 -0.27 5.95 -4.97
C GLY A 170 0.81 4.97 -5.42
N ILE A 171 1.23 4.05 -4.54
CA ILE A 171 2.27 3.06 -4.85
C ILE A 171 1.75 1.68 -4.48
N THR A 172 1.69 0.77 -5.46
CA THR A 172 1.40 -0.65 -5.24
C THR A 172 2.65 -1.49 -5.49
N ALA A 173 2.88 -2.50 -4.65
CA ALA A 173 3.89 -3.52 -4.89
C ALA A 173 3.29 -4.93 -4.71
N THR A 174 3.57 -5.81 -5.67
CA THR A 174 2.99 -7.17 -5.71
C THR A 174 4.05 -8.28 -5.62
N ASP A 175 5.35 -7.96 -5.56
CA ASP A 175 6.44 -8.93 -5.38
C ASP A 175 6.68 -9.29 -3.90
N MET A 176 5.59 -9.64 -3.24
CA MET A 176 5.52 -10.02 -1.82
C MET A 176 6.60 -11.02 -1.36
N PRO A 177 7.02 -12.05 -2.13
CA PRO A 177 8.10 -12.94 -1.68
C PRO A 177 9.44 -12.20 -1.39
N ALA A 178 9.80 -11.20 -2.18
CA ALA A 178 10.99 -10.39 -1.90
C ALA A 178 10.77 -9.54 -0.64
N LEU A 179 9.65 -8.80 -0.61
CA LEU A 179 9.29 -7.91 0.48
C LEU A 179 9.06 -8.62 1.84
N CYS A 180 8.70 -9.90 1.82
CA CYS A 180 8.44 -10.72 3.00
C CYS A 180 9.63 -11.60 3.43
N GLY A 181 10.84 -11.32 2.96
CA GLY A 181 12.06 -11.97 3.44
C GLY A 181 12.26 -13.40 2.94
N VAL A 182 11.57 -13.81 1.87
CA VAL A 182 11.86 -15.08 1.17
C VAL A 182 13.16 -14.94 0.37
N TYR A 183 13.36 -13.79 -0.28
CA TYR A 183 14.53 -13.52 -1.12
C TYR A 183 15.27 -12.23 -0.69
N PRO A 184 16.06 -12.24 0.41
CA PRO A 184 16.69 -11.04 0.95
C PRO A 184 17.59 -10.28 -0.03
N ARG A 185 18.34 -10.99 -0.89
CA ARG A 185 19.19 -10.36 -1.93
C ARG A 185 18.36 -9.62 -2.99
N VAL A 186 17.17 -10.13 -3.29
CA VAL A 186 16.24 -9.47 -4.22
C VAL A 186 15.62 -8.25 -3.57
N ALA A 187 15.22 -8.35 -2.30
CA ALA A 187 14.73 -7.21 -1.51
C ALA A 187 15.77 -6.08 -1.47
N LEU A 188 17.02 -6.40 -1.11
CA LEU A 188 18.10 -5.41 -1.04
C LEU A 188 18.34 -4.72 -2.39
N ARG A 189 18.44 -5.49 -3.48
CA ARG A 189 18.67 -4.94 -4.82
C ARG A 189 17.52 -4.05 -5.29
N LYS A 190 16.28 -4.45 -5.00
CA LYS A 190 15.09 -3.73 -5.48
C LYS A 190 14.75 -2.52 -4.61
N TYR A 191 14.79 -2.65 -3.28
CA TYR A 191 14.25 -1.70 -2.31
C TYR A 191 15.28 -1.00 -1.42
N GLY A 192 16.57 -1.36 -1.52
CA GLY A 192 17.62 -0.75 -0.70
C GLY A 192 17.66 -1.24 0.76
N GLY A 193 16.82 -2.21 1.13
CA GLY A 193 16.78 -2.81 2.46
C GLY A 193 16.38 -4.29 2.45
N ILE A 194 16.57 -4.97 3.56
CA ILE A 194 16.20 -6.38 3.73
C ILE A 194 14.97 -6.53 4.64
N SER A 195 14.17 -7.56 4.36
CA SER A 195 13.07 -8.01 5.23
C SER A 195 13.45 -9.33 5.91
N ILE A 196 12.72 -9.67 6.97
CA ILE A 196 12.89 -10.90 7.73
C ILE A 196 11.55 -11.63 7.86
N ARG A 197 11.61 -12.95 8.08
CA ARG A 197 10.40 -13.74 8.34
C ARG A 197 9.98 -13.55 9.80
N ALA A 198 9.09 -12.59 10.01
CA ALA A 198 8.51 -12.25 11.31
C ALA A 198 6.96 -12.33 11.25
N PRO A 199 6.27 -12.40 12.40
CA PRO A 199 4.80 -12.32 12.45
C PRO A 199 4.22 -11.11 11.73
N PHE A 200 4.94 -9.98 11.85
CA PHE A 200 4.61 -8.68 11.28
C PHE A 200 5.23 -8.39 9.91
N VAL A 201 5.56 -9.45 9.15
CA VAL A 201 6.29 -9.34 7.89
C VAL A 201 5.57 -8.54 6.80
N HIS A 202 4.24 -8.50 6.77
CA HIS A 202 3.51 -7.66 5.82
C HIS A 202 3.67 -6.17 6.14
N GLU A 203 3.82 -5.80 7.42
CA GLU A 203 4.14 -4.43 7.81
C GLU A 203 5.61 -4.09 7.48
N LEU A 204 6.54 -5.03 7.64
CA LEU A 204 7.93 -4.85 7.17
C LEU A 204 7.99 -4.63 5.65
N ALA A 205 7.19 -5.39 4.89
CA ALA A 205 7.04 -5.22 3.45
C ALA A 205 6.58 -3.81 3.08
N LEU A 206 5.51 -3.33 3.71
CA LEU A 206 5.00 -1.97 3.53
C LEU A 206 6.07 -0.91 3.85
N ARG A 207 6.74 -1.05 4.99
CA ARG A 207 7.77 -0.11 5.45
C ARG A 207 9.01 -0.09 4.55
N LEU A 208 9.36 -1.20 3.90
CA LEU A 208 10.42 -1.23 2.89
C LEU A 208 10.04 -0.43 1.64
N VAL A 209 8.79 -0.53 1.19
CA VAL A 209 8.32 0.25 0.03
C VAL A 209 8.30 1.74 0.36
N ILE A 210 7.82 2.13 1.55
CA ILE A 210 7.87 3.53 2.00
C ILE A 210 9.32 4.02 2.12
N GLY A 211 10.23 3.22 2.70
CA GLY A 211 11.65 3.58 2.81
C GLY A 211 12.34 3.76 1.47
N SER A 212 11.97 2.95 0.47
CA SER A 212 12.42 3.12 -0.92
C SER A 212 11.88 4.40 -1.54
N ALA A 213 10.59 4.70 -1.34
CA ALA A 213 9.98 5.95 -1.78
C ALA A 213 10.66 7.18 -1.16
N PHE A 214 10.92 7.16 0.15
CA PHE A 214 11.70 8.19 0.84
C PHE A 214 13.08 8.36 0.22
N SER A 215 13.80 7.27 -0.03
CA SER A 215 15.17 7.34 -0.56
C SER A 215 15.22 8.07 -1.91
N VAL A 216 14.23 7.84 -2.78
CA VAL A 216 14.12 8.52 -4.07
C VAL A 216 13.63 9.97 -3.91
N ALA A 217 12.63 10.20 -3.07
CA ALA A 217 12.09 11.53 -2.78
C ALA A 217 13.16 12.46 -2.19
N GLY A 218 13.89 11.99 -1.17
CA GLY A 218 14.95 12.75 -0.52
C GLY A 218 16.11 13.09 -1.44
N MET A 219 16.48 12.22 -2.39
CA MET A 219 17.48 12.54 -3.44
C MET A 219 17.04 13.69 -4.37
N ASN A 220 15.74 13.99 -4.41
CA ASN A 220 15.16 15.07 -5.21
C ASN A 220 14.69 16.26 -4.32
N ASP A 221 15.12 16.35 -3.06
CA ASP A 221 14.75 17.40 -2.09
C ASP A 221 13.25 17.42 -1.69
N PHE A 222 12.58 16.26 -1.70
CA PHE A 222 11.20 16.10 -1.24
C PHE A 222 11.10 15.49 0.16
N SER A 223 10.10 15.93 0.92
CA SER A 223 9.53 15.21 2.07
C SER A 223 8.43 14.24 1.63
N ILE A 224 8.16 13.24 2.49
CA ILE A 224 7.09 12.27 2.31
C ILE A 224 6.24 12.10 3.56
N SER A 225 4.93 11.96 3.37
CA SER A 225 3.95 11.71 4.43
C SER A 225 3.00 10.59 4.02
N PRO A 226 3.18 9.35 4.52
CA PRO A 226 2.21 8.27 4.27
C PRO A 226 0.86 8.61 4.91
N ILE A 227 -0.20 8.74 4.10
CA ILE A 227 -1.54 9.16 4.57
C ILE A 227 -2.50 7.99 4.77
N LEU A 228 -2.35 6.92 3.99
CA LEU A 228 -3.12 5.68 4.14
C LEU A 228 -2.30 4.50 3.60
N SER A 229 -2.49 3.32 4.19
CA SER A 229 -1.88 2.09 3.68
C SER A 229 -2.85 0.91 3.68
N LEU A 230 -2.56 -0.07 2.81
CA LEU A 230 -3.31 -1.31 2.68
C LEU A 230 -2.33 -2.46 2.51
N SER A 231 -2.57 -3.54 3.26
CA SER A 231 -1.96 -4.85 3.04
C SER A 231 -3.03 -5.89 2.73
N THR A 232 -2.72 -6.76 1.76
CA THR A 232 -3.47 -7.97 1.46
C THR A 232 -2.49 -9.13 1.31
N ASP A 233 -3.00 -10.35 1.11
CA ASP A 233 -2.16 -11.53 0.86
C ASP A 233 -1.33 -11.44 -0.44
N HIS A 234 -1.74 -10.57 -1.38
CA HIS A 234 -1.17 -10.53 -2.73
C HIS A 234 -0.36 -9.28 -3.04
N TYR A 235 -0.61 -8.19 -2.32
CA TYR A 235 0.03 -6.91 -2.56
C TYR A 235 -0.05 -6.02 -1.32
N ILE A 236 0.84 -5.04 -1.30
CA ILE A 236 0.76 -3.88 -0.41
C ILE A 236 0.56 -2.62 -1.23
N ARG A 237 -0.06 -1.61 -0.61
CA ARG A 237 -0.28 -0.30 -1.19
C ARG A 237 -0.12 0.78 -0.15
N VAL A 238 0.42 1.92 -0.57
CA VAL A 238 0.51 3.14 0.24
C VAL A 238 0.17 4.35 -0.62
N TRP A 239 -0.50 5.32 -0.01
CA TRP A 239 -0.67 6.66 -0.56
C TRP A 239 0.21 7.61 0.24
N ILE A 240 1.04 8.38 -0.48
CA ILE A 240 2.05 9.25 0.11
C ILE A 240 1.81 10.66 -0.43
N GLU A 241 1.59 11.61 0.47
CA GLU A 241 1.68 13.03 0.15
C GLU A 241 3.16 13.43 0.12
N THR A 242 3.53 14.24 -0.87
CA THR A 242 4.90 14.67 -1.13
C THR A 242 4.97 16.18 -1.25
N LYS A 243 6.07 16.76 -0.78
CA LYS A 243 6.30 18.20 -0.84
C LYS A 243 7.78 18.48 -1.03
N ALA A 244 8.12 19.37 -1.95
CA ALA A 244 9.49 19.85 -2.14
C ALA A 244 9.89 20.70 -0.92
N SER A 245 10.63 20.09 0.00
CA SER A 245 11.04 20.69 1.25
C SER A 245 12.26 19.96 1.81
N LYS A 246 13.43 20.59 1.67
CA LYS A 246 14.69 20.10 2.25
C LYS A 246 14.61 19.93 3.77
N SER A 247 13.95 20.88 4.44
CA SER A 247 13.85 20.87 5.90
C SER A 247 12.99 19.71 6.39
N GLU A 248 11.83 19.48 5.77
CA GLU A 248 10.97 18.36 6.14
C GLU A 248 11.58 17.02 5.70
N GLY A 249 12.23 16.97 4.53
CA GLY A 249 12.96 15.77 4.07
C GLY A 249 14.12 15.38 5.01
N ASN A 250 14.80 16.36 5.62
CA ASN A 250 15.78 16.09 6.67
C ASN A 250 15.12 15.50 7.93
N GLN A 251 13.92 15.95 8.31
CA GLN A 251 13.17 15.36 9.43
C GLN A 251 12.71 13.93 9.11
N ASP A 252 12.28 13.68 7.87
CA ASP A 252 11.92 12.34 7.39
C ASP A 252 13.08 11.35 7.46
N SER A 253 14.33 11.83 7.35
CA SER A 253 15.52 10.97 7.48
C SER A 253 15.64 10.33 8.87
N GLU A 254 15.06 10.94 9.90
CA GLU A 254 14.98 10.35 11.25
C GLU A 254 14.02 9.15 11.31
N ARG A 255 13.13 9.04 10.31
CA ARG A 255 12.13 7.98 10.15
C ARG A 255 12.63 6.83 9.28
N ILE A 256 13.93 6.76 8.98
CA ILE A 256 14.58 5.58 8.41
C ILE A 256 15.35 4.85 9.50
N GLY A 257 15.16 3.53 9.61
CA GLY A 257 15.81 2.74 10.64
C GLY A 257 15.79 1.24 10.40
N LEU A 258 16.26 0.52 11.42
CA LEU A 258 16.33 -0.93 11.49
C LEU A 258 15.29 -1.43 12.48
N VAL A 259 14.69 -2.58 12.17
CA VAL A 259 13.82 -3.31 13.11
C VAL A 259 14.58 -4.54 13.56
N ARG A 260 14.78 -4.70 14.87
CA ARG A 260 15.35 -5.92 15.46
C ARG A 260 14.23 -6.79 15.99
N TYR A 261 14.33 -8.10 15.81
CA TYR A 261 13.30 -9.05 16.24
C TYR A 261 13.91 -10.35 16.74
N CYS A 262 13.43 -10.83 17.89
CA CYS A 262 13.79 -12.14 18.42
C CYS A 262 12.64 -13.14 18.20
N ARG A 263 12.89 -14.18 17.41
CA ARG A 263 11.90 -15.24 17.13
C ARG A 263 11.49 -16.08 18.34
N HIS A 264 12.31 -16.10 19.40
CA HIS A 264 12.08 -16.95 20.58
C HIS A 264 11.22 -16.31 21.67
N CYS A 265 11.30 -14.99 21.83
CA CYS A 265 10.51 -14.27 22.83
C CYS A 265 9.59 -13.19 22.24
N MET A 266 9.61 -13.02 20.92
CA MET A 266 8.87 -12.01 20.16
C MET A 266 9.20 -10.56 20.52
N ALA A 267 10.24 -10.32 21.34
CA ALA A 267 10.76 -8.98 21.56
C ALA A 267 11.13 -8.36 20.22
N TRP A 268 10.84 -7.08 20.08
CA TRP A 268 11.29 -6.27 18.97
C TRP A 268 11.59 -4.87 19.46
N ASP A 269 12.46 -4.19 18.75
CA ASP A 269 12.68 -2.76 18.89
C ASP A 269 13.08 -2.16 17.54
N VAL A 270 13.22 -0.83 17.54
CA VAL A 270 13.50 -0.06 16.35
C VAL A 270 14.67 0.85 16.63
N ILE A 271 15.64 0.89 15.72
CA ILE A 271 16.80 1.76 15.80
C ILE A 271 16.77 2.72 14.61
N PRO A 272 16.53 4.03 14.83
CA PRO A 272 16.74 5.03 13.79
C PRO A 272 18.18 4.96 13.25
N LEU A 273 18.35 5.05 11.93
CA LEU A 273 19.64 4.85 11.28
C LEU A 273 20.68 5.89 11.74
N LEU A 274 20.24 7.14 11.94
CA LEU A 274 21.05 8.23 12.51
C LEU A 274 21.43 8.02 13.99
N ALA A 275 20.76 7.11 14.69
CA ALA A 275 21.02 6.74 16.08
C ALA A 275 21.82 5.43 16.22
N LEU A 276 22.27 4.81 15.11
CA LEU A 276 22.88 3.46 15.12
C LEU A 276 24.08 3.35 16.06
N LYS A 277 24.95 4.37 16.12
CA LYS A 277 26.11 4.40 17.03
C LYS A 277 25.74 4.46 18.52
N ARG A 278 24.50 4.87 18.84
CA ARG A 278 23.95 5.00 20.19
C ARG A 278 22.93 3.90 20.48
N ALA A 279 22.83 2.88 19.62
CA ALA A 279 21.88 1.79 19.80
C ALA A 279 22.20 1.02 21.08
N SER A 280 21.20 0.87 21.94
CA SER A 280 21.30 0.03 23.13
C SER A 280 21.35 -1.46 22.75
N GLU A 281 21.87 -2.27 23.67
CA GLU A 281 21.74 -3.72 23.59
C GLU A 281 20.29 -4.14 23.46
N PHE A 282 20.05 -5.21 22.68
CA PHE A 282 18.72 -5.73 22.46
C PHE A 282 18.15 -6.35 23.74
N ARG A 283 16.93 -5.96 24.12
CA ARG A 283 16.30 -6.41 25.37
C ARG A 283 15.33 -7.55 25.13
N HIS A 284 15.73 -8.76 25.52
CA HIS A 284 14.84 -9.92 25.51
C HIS A 284 13.77 -9.84 26.61
N ILE A 285 12.62 -10.48 26.36
CA ILE A 285 11.50 -10.53 27.32
C ILE A 285 11.63 -11.70 28.31
N ARG A 286 12.30 -12.79 27.89
CA ARG A 286 12.50 -14.00 28.69
C ARG A 286 13.95 -14.09 29.16
N SER A 287 14.16 -14.51 30.40
CA SER A 287 15.49 -14.89 30.89
C SER A 287 16.01 -16.11 30.12
N GLY A 288 17.31 -16.14 29.82
CA GLY A 288 17.92 -17.25 29.08
C GLY A 288 17.47 -17.38 27.62
N CYS A 289 16.86 -16.33 27.04
CA CYS A 289 16.48 -16.33 25.64
C CYS A 289 17.74 -16.43 24.75
N PRO A 290 17.78 -17.31 23.73
CA PRO A 290 18.89 -17.36 22.80
C PRO A 290 19.07 -16.00 22.11
N ASP A 291 20.30 -15.48 22.13
CA ASP A 291 20.67 -14.22 21.47
C ASP A 291 20.76 -14.43 19.94
N LYS A 292 19.61 -14.72 19.34
CA LYS A 292 19.38 -14.88 17.90
C LYS A 292 18.42 -13.80 17.44
N VAL A 293 18.93 -12.57 17.42
CA VAL A 293 18.20 -11.39 16.98
C VAL A 293 18.38 -11.21 15.48
N GLU A 294 17.26 -11.13 14.77
CA GLU A 294 17.25 -10.80 13.34
C GLU A 294 17.06 -9.31 13.13
N VAL A 295 17.63 -8.78 12.05
CA VAL A 295 17.58 -7.37 11.72
C VAL A 295 16.98 -7.19 10.34
N ALA A 296 15.96 -6.35 10.24
CA ALA A 296 15.37 -5.90 8.99
C ALA A 296 15.66 -4.40 8.79
N GLY A 297 15.73 -3.98 7.53
CA GLY A 297 15.94 -2.58 7.13
C GLY A 297 17.19 -2.39 6.24
N PRO A 298 17.60 -1.13 6.01
CA PRO A 298 16.89 0.09 6.41
C PRO A 298 15.49 0.17 5.80
N MET A 299 14.53 0.71 6.55
CA MET A 299 13.14 0.87 6.13
C MET A 299 12.48 2.05 6.85
N TRP A 300 11.25 2.39 6.46
CA TRP A 300 10.47 3.41 7.15
C TRP A 300 10.00 2.96 8.54
N ILE A 301 10.37 3.72 9.56
CA ILE A 301 10.03 3.47 10.97
C ILE A 301 9.04 4.51 11.53
N GLY A 302 8.62 5.49 10.71
CA GLY A 302 7.58 6.45 11.06
C GLY A 302 6.16 5.88 10.93
N SER A 303 5.15 6.77 10.99
CA SER A 303 3.75 6.40 10.77
C SER A 303 3.52 5.90 9.34
N ILE A 304 2.64 4.93 9.16
CA ILE A 304 2.24 4.36 7.86
C ILE A 304 0.90 4.89 7.36
N GLN A 305 0.30 5.80 8.12
CA GLN A 305 -1.00 6.41 7.86
C GLN A 305 -1.17 7.70 8.67
N ASP A 306 -2.07 8.57 8.23
CA ASP A 306 -2.50 9.75 8.96
C ASP A 306 -3.90 9.50 9.55
N PRO A 307 -4.06 9.42 10.89
CA PRO A 307 -5.35 9.13 11.52
C PRO A 307 -6.46 10.11 11.15
N GLU A 308 -6.13 11.38 10.94
CA GLU A 308 -7.10 12.40 10.55
C GLU A 308 -7.60 12.13 9.12
N PHE A 309 -6.68 11.97 8.17
CA PHE A 309 -7.02 11.64 6.78
C PHE A 309 -7.78 10.31 6.64
N VAL A 310 -7.39 9.27 7.40
CA VAL A 310 -8.10 7.98 7.41
C VAL A 310 -9.54 8.15 7.90
N THR A 311 -9.76 8.97 8.93
CA THR A 311 -11.11 9.26 9.46
C THR A 311 -11.96 9.99 8.41
N GLN A 312 -11.40 11.02 7.77
CA GLN A 312 -12.06 11.74 6.67
C GLN A 312 -12.37 10.82 5.48
N THR A 313 -11.50 9.84 5.20
CA THR A 313 -11.72 8.85 4.14
C THR A 313 -12.87 7.90 4.50
N ALA A 314 -12.99 7.52 5.77
CA ALA A 314 -14.10 6.71 6.26
C ALA A 314 -15.44 7.47 6.21
N GLU A 315 -15.45 8.78 6.48
CA GLU A 315 -16.63 9.63 6.33
C GLU A 315 -17.05 9.74 4.85
N THR A 316 -16.08 9.91 3.95
CA THR A 316 -16.30 9.98 2.50
C THR A 316 -16.91 8.69 1.94
N MET A 317 -16.64 7.54 2.56
CA MET A 317 -17.21 6.25 2.16
C MET A 317 -18.74 6.25 2.12
N GLU A 318 -19.42 7.07 2.94
CA GLU A 318 -20.88 7.16 2.94
C GLU A 318 -21.44 7.72 1.62
N GLU A 319 -20.72 8.63 0.99
CA GLU A 319 -21.08 9.21 -0.32
C GLU A 319 -20.95 8.16 -1.45
N HIS A 320 -20.11 7.15 -1.23
CA HIS A 320 -19.81 6.06 -2.17
C HIS A 320 -20.39 4.71 -1.74
N LYS A 321 -21.31 4.70 -0.77
CA LYS A 321 -21.80 3.45 -0.14
C LYS A 321 -22.38 2.43 -1.13
N ASN A 322 -22.87 2.88 -2.29
CA ASN A 322 -23.46 2.00 -3.31
C ASN A 322 -22.45 1.55 -4.38
N SER A 323 -21.31 2.24 -4.54
CA SER A 323 -20.28 1.91 -5.53
C SER A 323 -19.09 1.16 -4.92
N ILE A 324 -18.87 1.26 -3.61
CA ILE A 324 -17.75 0.60 -2.93
C ILE A 324 -18.14 -0.80 -2.44
N SER A 325 -17.26 -1.78 -2.64
CA SER A 325 -17.53 -3.15 -2.26
C SER A 325 -17.64 -3.34 -0.74
N ARG A 326 -18.46 -4.29 -0.28
CA ARG A 326 -18.59 -4.64 1.15
C ARG A 326 -17.24 -4.92 1.81
N ARG A 327 -16.32 -5.58 1.09
CA ARG A 327 -15.00 -5.92 1.61
C ARG A 327 -14.14 -4.68 1.84
N THR A 328 -14.22 -3.69 0.96
CA THR A 328 -13.56 -2.39 1.18
C THR A 328 -14.11 -1.69 2.41
N LYS A 329 -15.44 -1.69 2.63
CA LYS A 329 -16.03 -1.07 3.83
C LYS A 329 -15.50 -1.68 5.12
N LEU A 330 -15.46 -3.02 5.18
CA LEU A 330 -14.90 -3.74 6.33
C LEU A 330 -13.41 -3.43 6.52
N MET A 331 -12.66 -3.37 5.41
CA MET A 331 -11.23 -3.06 5.44
C MET A 331 -10.97 -1.65 5.96
N LEU A 332 -11.69 -0.64 5.43
CA LEU A 332 -11.51 0.75 5.85
C LEU A 332 -11.90 0.94 7.31
N ASN A 333 -12.97 0.31 7.79
CA ASN A 333 -13.33 0.34 9.21
C ASN A 333 -12.23 -0.22 10.12
N LEU A 334 -11.55 -1.29 9.70
CA LEU A 334 -10.39 -1.81 10.43
C LEU A 334 -9.24 -0.80 10.42
N ILE A 335 -8.90 -0.26 9.24
CA ILE A 335 -7.85 0.76 9.04
C ILE A 335 -8.11 1.98 9.94
N THR A 336 -9.35 2.47 10.00
CA THR A 336 -9.74 3.60 10.86
C THR A 336 -9.47 3.33 12.34
N GLN A 337 -9.88 2.18 12.86
CA GLN A 337 -9.66 1.82 14.26
C GLN A 337 -8.16 1.69 14.58
N GLU A 338 -7.39 1.05 13.69
CA GLU A 338 -5.96 0.81 13.91
C GLU A 338 -5.09 2.06 13.73
N SER A 339 -5.57 3.07 13.00
CA SER A 339 -4.79 4.29 12.72
C SER A 339 -4.32 5.03 13.97
N SER A 340 -5.03 4.87 15.08
CA SER A 340 -4.70 5.48 16.37
C SER A 340 -3.51 4.84 17.11
N ILE A 341 -2.95 3.73 16.62
CA ILE A 341 -1.87 2.96 17.25
C ILE A 341 -0.73 2.76 16.24
N GLN A 342 0.45 3.29 16.55
CA GLN A 342 1.60 3.31 15.62
C GLN A 342 2.54 2.11 15.80
N GLU A 343 2.42 1.39 16.91
CA GLU A 343 3.17 0.17 17.20
C GLU A 343 2.89 -0.93 16.18
N PHE A 344 3.90 -1.73 15.87
CA PHE A 344 3.75 -2.92 15.01
C PHE A 344 2.67 -3.86 15.54
N TYR A 345 1.95 -4.50 14.63
CA TYR A 345 0.93 -5.46 15.04
C TYR A 345 1.56 -6.74 15.66
N LEU A 346 0.78 -7.38 16.54
CA LEU A 346 1.12 -8.65 17.19
C LEU A 346 0.16 -9.74 16.72
N ASP A 347 0.70 -10.87 16.27
CA ASP A 347 -0.09 -12.04 15.89
C ASP A 347 -0.31 -12.94 17.11
N ILE A 348 -1.55 -13.04 17.57
CA ILE A 348 -1.90 -13.79 18.78
C ILE A 348 -1.64 -15.29 18.59
N HIS A 349 -1.92 -15.82 17.41
CA HIS A 349 -1.74 -17.25 17.14
C HIS A 349 -0.25 -17.59 17.13
N GLN A 350 0.56 -16.79 16.44
CA GLN A 350 2.00 -17.01 16.43
C GLN A 350 2.64 -16.84 17.81
N MET A 351 2.09 -15.93 18.64
CA MET A 351 2.48 -15.85 20.04
C MET A 351 2.17 -17.14 20.77
N CYS A 352 0.93 -17.65 20.66
CA CYS A 352 0.53 -18.89 21.31
C CYS A 352 1.39 -20.08 20.83
N ASP A 353 1.72 -20.18 19.55
CA ASP A 353 2.62 -21.22 19.01
C ASP A 353 4.01 -21.19 19.69
N ILE A 354 4.61 -20.00 19.81
CA ILE A 354 5.94 -19.79 20.43
C ILE A 354 5.94 -20.10 21.94
N TYR A 355 4.79 -19.99 22.60
CA TYR A 355 4.62 -20.35 24.01
C TYR A 355 3.99 -21.74 24.22
N SER A 356 3.68 -22.47 23.14
CA SER A 356 2.97 -23.76 23.17
C SER A 356 1.64 -23.70 23.92
N TRP A 357 0.88 -22.63 23.69
CA TRP A 357 -0.43 -22.38 24.27
C TRP A 357 -1.55 -22.57 23.23
N PRO A 358 -2.76 -22.97 23.63
CA PRO A 358 -3.92 -22.86 22.76
C PRO A 358 -4.28 -21.37 22.55
N PRO A 359 -4.66 -20.94 21.33
CA PRO A 359 -5.03 -19.55 21.08
C PRO A 359 -6.36 -19.21 21.77
N PRO A 360 -6.41 -18.18 22.64
CA PRO A 360 -7.66 -17.68 23.21
C PRO A 360 -8.48 -16.96 22.14
N LYS A 361 -9.75 -16.65 22.43
CA LYS A 361 -10.52 -15.77 21.55
C LYS A 361 -9.86 -14.39 21.54
N GLN A 362 -9.69 -13.83 20.35
CA GLN A 362 -9.04 -12.53 20.18
C GLN A 362 -9.78 -11.41 20.91
N ASP A 363 -11.12 -11.46 20.94
CA ASP A 363 -11.94 -10.46 21.65
C ASP A 363 -11.71 -10.51 23.17
N ASP A 364 -11.43 -11.68 23.75
CA ASP A 364 -11.11 -11.79 25.18
C ASP A 364 -9.76 -11.13 25.49
N VAL A 365 -8.78 -11.27 24.58
CA VAL A 365 -7.47 -10.62 24.69
C VAL A 365 -7.61 -9.10 24.57
N ILE A 366 -8.37 -8.61 23.58
CA ILE A 366 -8.63 -7.18 23.38
C ILE A 366 -9.29 -6.60 24.63
N LYS A 367 -10.40 -7.19 25.08
CA LYS A 367 -11.14 -6.74 26.27
C LYS A 367 -10.26 -6.72 27.52
N SER A 368 -9.47 -7.77 27.75
CA SER A 368 -8.59 -7.83 28.92
C SER A 368 -7.45 -6.80 28.88
N LEU A 369 -6.96 -6.44 27.69
CA LEU A 369 -5.99 -5.35 27.53
C LEU A 369 -6.63 -3.98 27.79
N GLU A 370 -7.85 -3.77 27.29
CA GLU A 370 -8.62 -2.53 27.52
C GLU A 370 -8.98 -2.33 29.00
N GLU A 371 -9.40 -3.39 29.69
CA GLU A 371 -9.65 -3.39 31.14
C GLU A 371 -8.39 -3.02 31.97
N ARG A 372 -7.20 -3.25 31.40
CA ARG A 372 -5.90 -2.86 31.99
C ARG A 372 -5.42 -1.48 31.55
N GLY A 373 -6.23 -0.73 30.81
CA GLY A 373 -5.94 0.63 30.36
C GLY A 373 -5.10 0.73 29.09
N TYR A 374 -4.88 -0.38 28.37
CA TYR A 374 -4.20 -0.36 27.08
C TYR A 374 -5.19 -0.11 25.94
N LYS A 375 -4.75 0.61 24.91
CA LYS A 375 -5.48 0.66 23.64
C LYS A 375 -5.22 -0.65 22.90
N CYS A 376 -6.26 -1.30 22.39
CA CYS A 376 -6.10 -2.53 21.64
C CYS A 376 -7.20 -2.66 20.58
N VAL A 377 -6.81 -2.92 19.33
CA VAL A 377 -7.74 -3.08 18.22
C VAL A 377 -7.26 -4.20 17.30
N ARG A 378 -8.16 -4.73 16.48
CA ARG A 378 -7.80 -5.67 15.40
C ARG A 378 -6.97 -4.95 14.35
N SER A 379 -6.07 -5.67 13.69
CA SER A 379 -5.28 -5.10 12.58
C SER A 379 -5.74 -5.61 11.23
N HIS A 380 -5.75 -4.73 10.22
CA HIS A 380 -6.13 -5.10 8.86
C HIS A 380 -5.10 -6.04 8.18
N PHE A 381 -3.87 -6.08 8.70
CA PHE A 381 -2.78 -6.88 8.14
C PHE A 381 -3.03 -8.39 8.21
N LYS A 382 -3.67 -8.86 9.29
CA LYS A 382 -3.99 -10.29 9.49
C LYS A 382 -5.22 -10.45 10.40
N PRO A 383 -6.08 -11.45 10.15
CA PRO A 383 -7.25 -11.71 11.01
C PRO A 383 -6.90 -11.99 12.47
N THR A 384 -5.75 -12.62 12.73
CA THR A 384 -5.27 -13.01 14.08
C THR A 384 -4.41 -11.92 14.75
N ALA A 385 -4.25 -10.77 14.10
CA ALA A 385 -3.38 -9.70 14.57
C ALA A 385 -4.14 -8.62 15.34
N ILE A 386 -3.49 -8.09 16.37
CA ILE A 386 -3.92 -6.90 17.11
C ILE A 386 -2.86 -5.80 17.01
N ARG A 387 -3.27 -4.53 17.09
CA ARG A 387 -2.38 -3.41 17.42
C ARG A 387 -2.68 -2.96 18.84
N THR A 388 -1.64 -2.72 19.62
CA THR A 388 -1.76 -2.25 21.00
C THR A 388 -0.54 -1.46 21.43
N ASN A 389 -0.74 -0.50 22.34
CA ASN A 389 0.36 0.18 23.04
C ASN A 389 0.90 -0.64 24.24
N ALA A 390 0.35 -1.84 24.50
CA ALA A 390 0.89 -2.77 25.47
C ALA A 390 2.20 -3.40 24.97
N THR A 391 3.16 -3.57 25.87
CA THR A 391 4.38 -4.32 25.53
C THR A 391 4.06 -5.79 25.27
N VAL A 392 4.87 -6.47 24.46
CA VAL A 392 4.76 -7.93 24.24
C VAL A 392 4.73 -8.70 25.57
N LYS A 393 5.48 -8.26 26.58
CA LYS A 393 5.48 -8.85 27.92
C LYS A 393 4.09 -8.78 28.58
N GLU A 394 3.39 -7.67 28.43
CA GLU A 394 2.05 -7.48 29.00
C GLU A 394 1.00 -8.29 28.24
N VAL A 395 1.09 -8.36 26.91
CA VAL A 395 0.21 -9.22 26.10
C VAL A 395 0.36 -10.70 26.49
N VAL A 396 1.61 -11.16 26.69
CA VAL A 396 1.89 -12.52 27.17
C VAL A 396 1.25 -12.77 28.54
N LYS A 397 1.33 -11.82 29.47
CA LYS A 397 0.67 -11.92 30.79
C LYS A 397 -0.86 -12.00 30.67
N VAL A 398 -1.46 -11.20 29.78
CA VAL A 398 -2.90 -11.23 29.52
C VAL A 398 -3.33 -12.59 28.99
N ILE A 399 -2.66 -13.11 27.97
CA ILE A 399 -2.97 -14.44 27.41
C ILE A 399 -2.84 -15.52 28.49
N LYS A 400 -1.75 -15.51 29.26
CA LYS A 400 -1.56 -16.47 30.37
C LYS A 400 -2.69 -16.38 31.40
N SER A 401 -3.13 -15.16 31.74
CA SER A 401 -4.23 -14.93 32.67
C SER A 401 -5.56 -15.50 32.15
N ILE A 402 -5.82 -15.39 30.85
CA ILE A 402 -7.05 -15.90 30.21
C ILE A 402 -7.06 -17.44 30.20
N LEU A 403 -5.92 -18.06 29.95
CA LEU A 403 -5.81 -19.53 29.87
C LEU A 403 -5.85 -20.23 31.24
N GLY A 404 -5.78 -19.46 32.33
CA GLY A 404 -5.61 -19.96 33.69
C GLY A 404 -4.18 -20.45 33.95
N GLU A 405 -3.73 -20.40 35.20
CA GLU A 405 -2.46 -21.01 35.60
C GLU A 405 -2.53 -22.53 35.37
N ARG A 406 -2.10 -22.98 34.20
CA ARG A 406 -1.75 -24.38 33.95
C ARG A 406 -0.24 -24.57 34.08
#